data_AF-A0A7J8KD15-F1
#
_entry.id   AF-A0A7J8KD15-F1
#
_cell.length_a   1.000
_cell.length_b   1.000
_cell.length_c   1.000
_cell.angle_alpha   90.00
_cell.angle_beta   90.00
_cell.angle_gamma   90.00
#
_symmetry.space_group_name_H-M   'P 1'
#
loop_
_entity.id
_entity.type
_entity.pdbx_description
1 polymer ?
#
loop_
_entity_poly.entity_id
_entity_poly.type
_entity_poly.pdbx_seq_one_letter_code
_entity_poly.pdbx_strand_id
1 'polypeptide(L)'
;MLQQTQVATVINYYTRWMQKWPTLQSLASASLEEVNQLWAGLGYYSRGRRLQEGARKVVEELEGHVPRTAETLQRLLPGVGRYTAGAIASIAFGQATGVVDGNVVRVLCRVRAIGADPSSTLVSQQLWSLAQQLVDPVRPGDFNQAAMELGATVCTPQRPLCSQCPVQSLCRAHQRVEWEQLQASQSLPGSPDVEECVSNNGQCQLCAPPTEPWDQTLGVANFPRKASRRAPRAECSAICVLEQPRALGGAQILLVQRPNSGLLAGLWEFPSVTVEPSGQHQHKALLQELQSWAGPLPATRLQHLGQVVHTFSHIKMTYHVYGLALGGETPVTITPPGARWLTREEFRTAAISTAMKKVFRVYEDQQPGTCKSSKKSRVSTLSSQKKLSQGQQVLDSFFQPQIPTDTPRFDGAAQ
;
A
#
# COMPACT_ATOMS: atom_id res chain seq x y z
N MET A 1 0.86 8.06 -7.10
CA MET A 1 0.09 6.81 -6.83
C MET A 1 0.97 5.65 -6.34
N LEU A 2 2.15 5.40 -6.92
CA LEU A 2 3.01 4.24 -6.59
C LEU A 2 3.65 4.26 -5.18
N GLN A 3 3.60 5.36 -4.44
CA GLN A 3 4.17 5.45 -3.09
C GLN A 3 3.50 4.43 -2.14
N GLN A 4 4.13 3.31 -1.83
CA GLN A 4 3.53 2.23 -1.01
C GLN A 4 2.27 1.61 -1.64
N THR A 5 2.20 1.53 -2.97
CA THR A 5 1.13 0.84 -3.69
C THR A 5 1.73 0.07 -4.86
N GLN A 6 1.32 -1.19 -5.05
CA GLN A 6 1.85 -2.04 -6.12
C GLN A 6 1.46 -1.54 -7.50
N VAL A 7 2.34 -1.76 -8.49
CA VAL A 7 2.14 -1.34 -9.89
C VAL A 7 0.82 -1.88 -10.45
N ALA A 8 0.58 -3.19 -10.32
CA ALA A 8 -0.64 -3.84 -10.82
C ALA A 8 -1.92 -3.17 -10.31
N THR A 9 -1.94 -2.75 -9.05
CA THR A 9 -3.06 -2.01 -8.47
C THR A 9 -3.17 -0.62 -9.10
N VAL A 10 -2.06 0.08 -9.30
CA VAL A 10 -2.05 1.49 -9.75
C VAL A 10 -2.50 1.65 -11.20
N ILE A 11 -2.25 0.68 -12.10
CA ILE A 11 -2.56 0.80 -13.54
C ILE A 11 -4.00 1.30 -13.77
N ASN A 12 -4.99 0.59 -13.22
CA ASN A 12 -6.40 0.94 -13.41
C ASN A 12 -6.79 2.29 -12.80
N TYR A 13 -6.11 2.74 -11.74
CA TYR A 13 -6.37 4.05 -11.15
C TYR A 13 -5.72 5.17 -11.95
N TYR A 14 -4.48 4.96 -12.39
CA TYR A 14 -3.75 5.94 -13.19
C TYR A 14 -4.47 6.21 -14.50
N THR A 15 -4.92 5.17 -15.22
CA THR A 15 -5.65 5.32 -16.48
C THR A 15 -6.92 6.14 -16.30
N ARG A 16 -7.78 5.78 -15.32
CA ARG A 16 -9.03 6.54 -15.05
C ARG A 16 -8.76 7.97 -14.56
N TRP A 17 -7.72 8.16 -13.77
CA TRP A 17 -7.30 9.47 -13.28
C TRP A 17 -6.86 10.37 -14.43
N MET A 18 -5.98 9.90 -15.31
CA MET A 18 -5.51 10.68 -16.46
C MET A 18 -6.60 10.92 -17.50
N GLN A 19 -7.57 10.00 -17.63
CA GLN A 19 -8.76 10.22 -18.45
C GLN A 19 -9.65 11.35 -17.92
N LYS A 20 -9.86 11.42 -16.59
CA LYS A 20 -10.67 12.48 -15.98
C LYS A 20 -9.91 13.82 -15.89
N TRP A 21 -8.63 13.76 -15.52
CA TRP A 21 -7.77 14.93 -15.33
C TRP A 21 -6.48 14.81 -16.15
N PRO A 22 -6.53 15.11 -17.45
CA PRO A 22 -5.38 14.99 -18.34
C PRO A 22 -4.30 16.05 -18.08
N THR A 23 -4.65 17.16 -17.43
CA THR A 23 -3.74 18.30 -17.18
C THR A 23 -3.76 18.77 -15.73
N LEU A 24 -2.73 19.51 -15.31
CA LEU A 24 -2.68 20.11 -13.97
C LEU A 24 -3.86 21.06 -13.73
N GLN A 25 -4.26 21.82 -14.75
CA GLN A 25 -5.40 22.74 -14.70
C GLN A 25 -6.70 21.99 -14.40
N SER A 26 -6.93 20.86 -15.08
CA SER A 26 -8.13 20.05 -14.85
C SER A 26 -8.17 19.43 -13.44
N LEU A 27 -7.02 19.06 -12.87
CA LEU A 27 -6.94 18.57 -11.50
C LEU A 27 -7.09 19.70 -10.47
N ALA A 28 -6.51 20.86 -10.75
CA ALA A 28 -6.57 22.03 -9.88
C ALA A 28 -8.01 22.52 -9.67
N SER A 29 -8.83 22.52 -10.73
CA SER A 29 -10.23 22.94 -10.67
C SER A 29 -11.18 21.88 -10.08
N ALA A 30 -10.73 20.63 -9.91
CA ALA A 30 -11.56 19.58 -9.35
C ALA A 30 -11.96 19.86 -7.89
N SER A 31 -13.08 19.28 -7.44
CA SER A 31 -13.45 19.29 -6.03
C SER A 31 -12.67 18.23 -5.25
N LEU A 32 -12.51 18.42 -3.93
CA LEU A 32 -11.86 17.41 -3.07
C LEU A 32 -12.65 16.10 -3.04
N GLU A 33 -13.98 16.18 -3.11
CA GLU A 33 -14.84 15.00 -3.16
C GLU A 33 -14.56 14.16 -4.40
N GLU A 34 -14.47 14.77 -5.58
CA GLU A 34 -14.16 14.02 -6.81
C GLU A 34 -12.78 13.36 -6.75
N VAL A 35 -11.77 14.08 -6.23
CA VAL A 35 -10.43 13.54 -6.00
C VAL A 35 -10.50 12.32 -5.07
N ASN A 36 -11.24 12.42 -3.96
CA ASN A 36 -11.43 11.32 -3.03
C ASN A 36 -12.19 10.14 -3.66
N GLN A 37 -13.16 10.39 -4.54
CA GLN A 37 -13.90 9.35 -5.27
C GLN A 37 -12.99 8.57 -6.21
N LEU A 38 -12.16 9.25 -7.03
CA LEU A 38 -11.21 8.56 -7.91
C LEU A 38 -10.04 7.91 -7.17
N TRP A 39 -9.67 8.42 -5.99
CA TRP A 39 -8.64 7.82 -5.14
C TRP A 39 -9.16 6.67 -4.26
N ALA A 40 -10.48 6.49 -4.18
CA ALA A 40 -11.11 5.52 -3.29
C ALA A 40 -10.62 4.09 -3.56
N GLY A 41 -9.97 3.48 -2.56
CA GLY A 41 -9.40 2.14 -2.64
C GLY A 41 -7.87 2.10 -2.79
N LEU A 42 -7.19 3.19 -3.17
CA LEU A 42 -5.72 3.25 -3.19
C LEU A 42 -5.07 3.36 -1.80
N GLY A 43 -5.85 3.73 -0.79
CA GLY A 43 -5.35 4.02 0.56
C GLY A 43 -4.51 5.31 0.62
N TYR A 44 -4.13 5.72 1.83
CA TYR A 44 -3.35 6.94 2.08
C TYR A 44 -3.89 8.17 1.32
N TYR A 45 -5.15 8.51 1.60
CA TYR A 45 -5.92 9.53 0.87
C TYR A 45 -5.31 10.94 0.92
N SER A 46 -4.51 11.23 1.95
CA SER A 46 -3.74 12.46 2.03
C SER A 46 -2.82 12.68 0.82
N ARG A 47 -2.39 11.61 0.13
CA ARG A 47 -1.61 11.70 -1.11
C ARG A 47 -2.41 12.33 -2.25
N GLY A 48 -3.67 11.92 -2.44
CA GLY A 48 -4.54 12.47 -3.49
C GLY A 48 -4.83 13.95 -3.23
N ARG A 49 -5.17 14.29 -1.99
CA ARG A 49 -5.39 15.68 -1.56
C ARG A 49 -4.14 16.55 -1.76
N ARG A 50 -2.97 16.11 -1.29
CA ARG A 50 -1.70 16.85 -1.47
C ARG A 50 -1.29 17.00 -2.93
N LEU A 51 -1.59 15.99 -3.76
CA LEU A 51 -1.36 16.08 -5.21
C LEU A 51 -2.22 17.16 -5.84
N GLN A 52 -3.50 17.26 -5.46
CA GLN A 52 -4.37 18.35 -5.90
C GLN A 52 -3.91 19.72 -5.36
N GLU A 53 -3.57 19.82 -4.08
CA GLU A 53 -2.99 21.04 -3.48
C GLU A 53 -1.75 21.49 -4.26
N GLY A 54 -0.87 20.54 -4.63
CA GLY A 54 0.31 20.82 -5.45
C GLY A 54 -0.04 21.25 -6.87
N ALA A 55 -1.03 20.64 -7.50
CA ALA A 55 -1.50 21.06 -8.83
C ALA A 55 -2.08 22.48 -8.81
N ARG A 56 -2.90 22.82 -7.80
CA ARG A 56 -3.41 24.19 -7.60
C ARG A 56 -2.28 25.18 -7.44
N LYS A 57 -1.33 24.88 -6.56
CA LYS A 57 -0.15 25.74 -6.35
C LYS A 57 0.63 25.98 -7.64
N VAL A 58 0.85 24.95 -8.46
CA VAL A 58 1.55 25.12 -9.76
C VAL A 58 0.75 26.03 -10.69
N VAL A 59 -0.57 25.89 -10.76
CA VAL A 59 -1.42 26.69 -11.64
C VAL A 59 -1.53 28.14 -11.16
N GLU A 60 -1.75 28.35 -9.86
CA GLU A 60 -2.06 29.65 -9.27
C GLU A 60 -0.79 30.48 -8.97
N GLU A 61 0.28 29.84 -8.49
CA GLU A 61 1.49 30.55 -8.03
C GLU A 61 2.69 30.42 -9.00
N LEU A 62 2.70 29.39 -9.86
CA LEU A 62 3.81 29.10 -10.77
C LEU A 62 3.40 29.18 -12.26
N GLU A 63 2.27 29.83 -12.54
CA GLU A 63 1.76 30.06 -13.90
C GLU A 63 1.65 28.77 -14.75
N GLY A 64 1.33 27.64 -14.10
CA GLY A 64 1.23 26.33 -14.74
C GLY A 64 2.57 25.64 -15.01
N HIS A 65 3.71 26.23 -14.64
CA HIS A 65 5.03 25.69 -14.89
C HIS A 65 5.54 24.86 -13.71
N VAL A 66 5.68 23.55 -13.93
CA VAL A 66 6.25 22.64 -12.93
C VAL A 66 7.75 22.95 -12.75
N PRO A 67 8.24 23.11 -11.50
CA PRO A 67 9.66 23.28 -11.25
C PRO A 67 10.49 22.12 -11.81
N ARG A 68 11.64 22.43 -12.43
CA ARG A 68 12.44 21.43 -13.16
C ARG A 68 13.54 20.76 -12.33
N THR A 69 13.83 21.27 -11.13
CA THR A 69 14.87 20.72 -10.26
C THR A 69 14.28 20.04 -9.04
N ALA A 70 14.90 18.94 -8.59
CA ALA A 70 14.48 18.15 -7.44
C ALA A 70 14.42 19.00 -6.16
N GLU A 71 15.41 19.87 -5.94
CA GLU A 71 15.42 20.79 -4.80
C GLU A 71 14.19 21.69 -4.81
N THR A 72 13.88 22.32 -5.94
CA THR A 72 12.75 23.24 -6.05
C THR A 72 11.42 22.53 -5.95
N LEU A 73 11.29 21.35 -6.58
CA LEU A 73 10.12 20.48 -6.44
C LEU A 73 9.86 20.11 -4.98
N GLN A 74 10.89 19.68 -4.25
CA GLN A 74 10.78 19.29 -2.84
C GLN A 74 10.43 20.48 -1.94
N ARG A 75 11.00 21.65 -2.22
CA ARG A 75 10.78 22.86 -1.41
C ARG A 75 9.41 23.46 -1.62
N LEU A 76 8.94 23.52 -2.87
CA LEU A 76 7.74 24.28 -3.22
C LEU A 76 6.46 23.45 -3.16
N LEU A 77 6.49 22.16 -3.50
CA LEU A 77 5.27 21.39 -3.73
C LEU A 77 4.86 20.53 -2.51
N PRO A 78 3.61 20.65 -2.03
CA PRO A 78 3.12 19.85 -0.91
C PRO A 78 3.07 18.36 -1.24
N GLY A 79 3.52 17.52 -0.31
CA GLY A 79 3.54 16.06 -0.49
C GLY A 79 4.65 15.53 -1.40
N VAL A 80 5.50 16.40 -1.96
CA VAL A 80 6.67 16.01 -2.74
C VAL A 80 7.89 15.90 -1.82
N GLY A 81 8.17 14.67 -1.36
CA GLY A 81 9.41 14.37 -0.64
C GLY A 81 10.59 14.09 -1.59
N ARG A 82 11.80 13.94 -1.02
CA ARG A 82 13.06 13.71 -1.75
C ARG A 82 12.98 12.69 -2.88
N TYR A 83 12.35 11.53 -2.61
CA TYR A 83 12.10 10.49 -3.63
C TYR A 83 11.28 11.01 -4.81
N THR A 84 10.15 11.66 -4.54
CA THR A 84 9.22 12.08 -5.59
C THR A 84 9.82 13.22 -6.41
N ALA A 85 10.51 14.13 -5.74
CA ALA A 85 11.24 15.22 -6.40
C ALA A 85 12.32 14.69 -7.35
N GLY A 86 13.17 13.77 -6.89
CA GLY A 86 14.22 13.18 -7.73
C GLY A 86 13.64 12.35 -8.88
N ALA A 87 12.56 11.60 -8.64
CA ALA A 87 11.90 10.81 -9.68
C ALA A 87 11.32 11.71 -10.79
N ILE A 88 10.60 12.77 -10.42
CA ILE A 88 10.06 13.73 -11.41
C ILE A 88 11.20 14.44 -12.13
N ALA A 89 12.20 14.97 -11.41
CA ALA A 89 13.27 15.74 -12.00
C ALA A 89 14.13 14.92 -12.98
N SER A 90 14.44 13.67 -12.65
CA SER A 90 15.23 12.79 -13.51
C SER A 90 14.42 12.26 -14.70
N ILE A 91 13.19 11.79 -14.49
CA ILE A 91 12.37 11.16 -15.53
C ILE A 91 11.79 12.20 -16.49
N ALA A 92 11.23 13.29 -15.97
CA ALA A 92 10.52 14.28 -16.80
C ALA A 92 11.45 15.38 -17.33
N PHE A 93 12.51 15.73 -16.61
CA PHE A 93 13.36 16.89 -16.92
C PHE A 93 14.83 16.56 -17.13
N GLY A 94 15.22 15.29 -17.05
CA GLY A 94 16.60 14.86 -17.31
C GLY A 94 17.63 15.35 -16.28
N GLN A 95 17.21 15.78 -15.09
CA GLN A 95 18.17 16.16 -14.05
C GLN A 95 18.94 14.93 -13.57
N ALA A 96 20.28 15.00 -13.58
CA ALA A 96 21.17 13.96 -13.06
C ALA A 96 21.12 13.86 -11.53
N THR A 97 20.02 13.30 -11.01
CA THR A 97 19.80 13.08 -9.59
C THR A 97 19.41 11.64 -9.31
N GLY A 98 20.12 11.00 -8.38
CA GLY A 98 19.85 9.62 -7.97
C GLY A 98 18.60 9.52 -7.10
N VAL A 99 17.86 8.43 -7.23
CA VAL A 99 16.61 8.21 -6.49
C VAL A 99 16.69 6.91 -5.69
N VAL A 100 16.17 6.94 -4.45
CA VAL A 100 16.16 5.77 -3.56
C VAL A 100 14.74 5.47 -3.08
N ASP A 101 14.19 4.32 -3.47
CA ASP A 101 12.97 3.71 -2.92
C ASP A 101 13.28 2.37 -2.23
N GLY A 102 12.25 1.66 -1.75
CA GLY A 102 12.45 0.35 -1.12
C GLY A 102 13.08 -0.72 -2.03
N ASN A 103 12.95 -0.58 -3.35
CA ASN A 103 13.59 -1.46 -4.33
C ASN A 103 15.08 -1.13 -4.48
N VAL A 104 15.39 0.14 -4.69
CA VAL A 104 16.77 0.63 -4.81
C VAL A 104 17.56 0.45 -3.51
N VAL A 105 16.96 0.68 -2.34
CA VAL A 105 17.58 0.34 -1.04
C VAL A 105 18.08 -1.10 -1.03
N ARG A 106 17.22 -2.04 -1.42
CA ARG A 106 17.56 -3.47 -1.43
C ARG A 106 18.65 -3.81 -2.44
N VAL A 107 18.56 -3.25 -3.65
CA VAL A 107 19.58 -3.42 -4.70
C VAL A 107 20.93 -2.91 -4.21
N LEU A 108 21.00 -1.65 -3.76
CA LEU A 108 22.24 -1.03 -3.31
C LEU A 108 22.83 -1.72 -2.07
N CYS A 109 22.00 -2.10 -1.10
CA CYS A 109 22.45 -2.87 0.06
C CYS A 109 23.08 -4.21 -0.34
N ARG A 110 22.52 -4.92 -1.32
CA ARG A 110 23.10 -6.18 -1.81
C ARG A 110 24.35 -5.96 -2.65
N VAL A 111 24.32 -5.01 -3.57
CA VAL A 111 25.47 -4.69 -4.44
C VAL A 111 26.69 -4.26 -3.61
N ARG A 112 26.47 -3.51 -2.53
CA ARG A 112 27.54 -3.02 -1.64
C ARG A 112 27.71 -3.79 -0.34
N ALA A 113 26.96 -4.88 -0.12
CA ALA A 113 26.95 -5.67 1.11
C ALA A 113 26.73 -4.82 2.39
N ILE A 114 25.81 -3.86 2.33
CA ILE A 114 25.40 -3.03 3.47
C ILE A 114 24.35 -3.80 4.28
N GLY A 115 24.75 -4.30 5.45
CA GLY A 115 23.93 -5.14 6.33
C GLY A 115 23.20 -4.37 7.43
N ALA A 116 23.67 -3.17 7.76
CA ALA A 116 23.05 -2.33 8.79
C ALA A 116 21.61 -1.92 8.44
N ASP A 117 20.85 -1.50 9.46
CA ASP A 117 19.44 -1.12 9.31
C ASP A 117 19.29 0.04 8.31
N PRO A 118 18.57 -0.17 7.18
CA PRO A 118 18.36 0.87 6.17
C PRO A 118 17.47 2.02 6.66
N SER A 119 16.79 1.87 7.81
CA SER A 119 16.04 2.93 8.45
C SER A 119 16.91 3.93 9.22
N SER A 120 18.17 3.57 9.51
CA SER A 120 19.11 4.46 10.18
C SER A 120 19.48 5.66 9.30
N THR A 121 19.63 6.83 9.93
CA THR A 121 20.00 8.07 9.23
C THR A 121 21.28 7.93 8.43
N LEU A 122 22.30 7.29 9.01
CA LEU A 122 23.59 7.06 8.37
C LEU A 122 23.45 6.20 7.11
N VAL A 123 22.83 5.02 7.22
CA VAL A 123 22.69 4.11 6.07
C VAL A 123 21.83 4.77 4.98
N SER A 124 20.74 5.44 5.36
CA SER A 124 19.92 6.20 4.42
C SER A 124 20.76 7.24 3.66
N GLN A 125 21.56 8.06 4.35
CA GLN A 125 22.43 9.05 3.70
C GLN A 125 23.45 8.40 2.76
N GLN A 126 24.05 7.28 3.16
CA GLN A 126 25.00 6.53 2.32
C GLN A 126 24.34 5.96 1.06
N LEU A 127 23.14 5.39 1.19
CA LEU A 127 22.39 4.88 0.03
C LEU A 127 22.03 5.99 -0.95
N TRP A 128 21.64 7.16 -0.45
CA TRP A 128 21.39 8.33 -1.28
C TRP A 128 22.66 8.86 -1.97
N SER A 129 23.80 8.86 -1.26
CA SER A 129 25.10 9.22 -1.85
C SER A 129 25.50 8.26 -2.96
N LEU A 130 25.38 6.95 -2.73
CA LEU A 130 25.65 5.91 -3.73
C LEU A 130 24.74 6.06 -4.96
N ALA A 131 23.44 6.30 -4.76
CA ALA A 131 22.53 6.52 -5.88
C ALA A 131 22.92 7.76 -6.70
N GLN A 132 23.35 8.84 -6.04
CA GLN A 132 23.79 10.06 -6.71
C GLN A 132 25.13 9.88 -7.44
N GLN A 133 26.02 9.01 -6.97
CA GLN A 133 27.27 8.69 -7.64
C GLN A 133 27.07 7.78 -8.86
N LEU A 134 26.09 6.88 -8.79
CA LEU A 134 25.84 5.87 -9.82
C LEU A 134 24.92 6.34 -10.95
N VAL A 135 24.10 7.38 -10.71
CA VAL A 135 23.12 7.83 -11.70
C VAL A 135 23.82 8.25 -12.99
N ASP A 136 23.33 7.74 -14.11
CA ASP A 136 23.87 8.08 -15.42
C ASP A 136 23.62 9.56 -15.75
N PRO A 137 24.65 10.34 -16.12
CA PRO A 137 24.51 11.77 -16.36
C PRO A 137 23.75 12.09 -17.66
N VAL A 138 23.66 11.15 -18.60
CA VAL A 138 22.99 11.33 -19.91
C VAL A 138 21.54 10.85 -19.84
N ARG A 139 21.27 9.75 -19.14
CA ARG A 139 19.96 9.08 -19.03
C ARG A 139 19.57 8.83 -17.57
N PRO A 140 19.48 9.88 -16.73
CA PRO A 140 19.23 9.70 -15.30
C PRO A 140 17.84 9.12 -15.00
N GLY A 141 16.82 9.49 -15.79
CA GLY A 141 15.47 8.94 -15.68
C GLY A 141 15.44 7.43 -15.92
N ASP A 142 15.99 6.98 -17.04
CA ASP A 142 16.06 5.56 -17.40
C ASP A 142 16.90 4.77 -16.39
N PHE A 143 18.03 5.32 -15.93
CA PHE A 143 18.85 4.69 -14.89
C PHE A 143 18.05 4.47 -13.59
N ASN A 144 17.37 5.51 -13.11
CA ASN A 144 16.56 5.43 -11.89
C ASN A 144 15.42 4.40 -12.05
N GLN A 145 14.73 4.40 -13.20
CA GLN A 145 13.70 3.41 -13.49
C GLN A 145 14.27 2.00 -13.58
N ALA A 146 15.43 1.80 -14.22
CA ALA A 146 16.09 0.50 -14.31
C ALA A 146 16.51 -0.03 -12.93
N ALA A 147 17.00 0.82 -12.04
CA ALA A 147 17.35 0.42 -10.68
C ALA A 147 16.10 0.01 -9.85
N MET A 148 14.99 0.72 -10.00
CA MET A 148 13.71 0.36 -9.40
C MET A 148 13.19 -0.97 -9.95
N GLU A 149 13.20 -1.12 -11.28
CA GLU A 149 12.71 -2.29 -12.00
C GLU A 149 13.54 -3.54 -11.67
N LEU A 150 14.86 -3.40 -11.61
CA LEU A 150 15.76 -4.47 -11.18
C LEU A 150 15.39 -4.97 -9.78
N GLY A 151 15.11 -4.06 -8.84
CA GLY A 151 14.64 -4.45 -7.52
C GLY A 151 13.27 -5.13 -7.58
N ALA A 152 12.35 -4.62 -8.39
CA ALA A 152 10.98 -5.13 -8.47
C ALA A 152 10.88 -6.54 -9.10
N THR A 153 11.71 -6.83 -10.12
CA THR A 153 11.54 -8.02 -10.98
C THR A 153 12.61 -9.10 -10.77
N VAL A 154 13.85 -8.73 -10.44
CA VAL A 154 15.00 -9.65 -10.35
C VAL A 154 15.51 -9.74 -8.93
N CYS A 155 15.95 -8.61 -8.37
CA CYS A 155 16.51 -8.51 -7.03
C CYS A 155 15.40 -8.38 -5.99
N THR A 156 14.50 -9.37 -5.94
CA THR A 156 13.26 -9.36 -5.13
C THR A 156 13.54 -9.56 -3.62
N PRO A 157 12.58 -9.24 -2.73
CA PRO A 157 12.77 -9.40 -1.28
C PRO A 157 13.06 -10.83 -0.81
N GLN A 158 12.55 -11.83 -1.53
CA GLN A 158 12.70 -13.25 -1.23
C GLN A 158 12.98 -13.98 -2.53
N ARG A 159 13.96 -14.90 -2.53
CA ARG A 159 14.38 -15.68 -3.70
C ARG A 159 14.68 -14.80 -4.94
N PRO A 160 15.69 -13.91 -4.86
CA PRO A 160 16.10 -13.11 -6.01
C PRO A 160 16.69 -13.98 -7.13
N LEU A 161 16.48 -13.55 -8.37
CA LEU A 161 16.92 -14.24 -9.60
C LEU A 161 18.37 -13.89 -9.93
N CYS A 162 19.31 -14.20 -9.04
CA CYS A 162 20.71 -13.78 -9.16
C CYS A 162 21.39 -14.24 -10.46
N SER A 163 21.05 -15.44 -10.96
CA SER A 163 21.58 -15.99 -12.21
C SER A 163 21.12 -15.24 -13.48
N GLN A 164 20.06 -14.44 -13.38
CA GLN A 164 19.55 -13.59 -14.47
C GLN A 164 19.87 -12.11 -14.22
N CYS A 165 20.62 -11.80 -13.16
CA CYS A 165 20.87 -10.42 -12.76
C CYS A 165 21.95 -9.78 -13.64
N PRO A 166 21.66 -8.67 -14.35
CA PRO A 166 22.62 -8.04 -15.25
C PRO A 166 23.83 -7.41 -14.53
N VAL A 167 23.74 -7.25 -13.20
CA VAL A 167 24.81 -6.68 -12.35
C VAL A 167 25.35 -7.71 -11.35
N GLN A 168 25.16 -9.01 -11.61
CA GLN A 168 25.58 -10.10 -10.73
C GLN A 168 27.08 -10.02 -10.40
N SER A 169 27.92 -9.81 -11.41
CA SER A 169 29.38 -9.73 -11.27
C SER A 169 29.86 -8.60 -10.35
N LEU A 170 29.05 -7.54 -10.22
CA LEU A 170 29.34 -6.37 -9.37
C LEU A 170 28.77 -6.52 -7.96
N CYS A 171 28.00 -7.57 -7.69
CA CYS A 171 27.23 -7.71 -6.46
C CYS A 171 28.06 -8.35 -5.34
N ARG A 172 28.48 -7.54 -4.36
CA ARG A 172 29.26 -8.04 -3.21
C ARG A 172 28.51 -9.06 -2.36
N ALA A 173 27.20 -8.92 -2.20
CA ALA A 173 26.41 -9.94 -1.50
C ALA A 173 26.43 -11.28 -2.24
N HIS A 174 26.43 -11.29 -3.57
CA HIS A 174 26.51 -12.51 -4.36
C HIS A 174 27.87 -13.18 -4.20
N GLN A 175 28.96 -12.42 -4.37
CA GLN A 175 30.33 -12.89 -4.17
C GLN A 175 30.52 -13.49 -2.76
N ARG A 176 29.91 -12.88 -1.73
CA ARG A 176 29.92 -13.43 -0.38
C ARG A 176 29.21 -14.77 -0.29
N VAL A 177 28.04 -14.92 -0.91
CA VAL A 177 27.30 -16.20 -0.91
C VAL A 177 28.12 -17.29 -1.60
N GLU A 178 28.74 -16.99 -2.74
CA GLU A 178 29.62 -17.94 -3.46
C GLU A 178 30.79 -18.37 -2.58
N TRP A 179 31.43 -17.42 -1.89
CA TRP A 179 32.52 -17.72 -0.95
C TRP A 179 32.07 -18.61 0.21
N GLU A 180 30.93 -18.32 0.85
CA GLU A 180 30.38 -19.14 1.94
C GLU A 180 30.00 -20.56 1.47
N GLN A 181 29.53 -20.71 0.23
CA GLN A 181 29.22 -22.02 -0.37
C GLN A 181 30.49 -22.84 -0.66
N LEU A 182 31.55 -22.19 -1.15
CA LEU A 182 32.86 -22.82 -1.34
C LEU A 182 33.46 -23.27 0.00
N GLN A 183 33.38 -22.43 1.04
CA GLN A 183 33.81 -22.78 2.40
C GLN A 183 33.03 -23.99 2.96
N ALA A 184 31.70 -23.99 2.82
CA ALA A 184 30.86 -25.10 3.29
C ALA A 184 31.17 -26.42 2.57
N SER A 185 31.49 -26.37 1.28
CA SER A 185 31.83 -27.55 0.46
C SER A 185 33.29 -28.04 0.65
N GLN A 186 34.19 -27.18 1.15
CA GLN A 186 35.61 -27.51 1.41
C GLN A 186 35.87 -28.09 2.81
N SER A 187 34.84 -28.48 3.58
CA SER A 187 35.00 -29.10 4.89
C SER A 187 35.56 -30.55 4.82
N LEU A 188 36.86 -30.66 4.51
CA LEU A 188 37.77 -31.71 4.99
C LEU A 188 38.30 -31.33 6.39
N PRO A 189 38.58 -32.28 7.30
CA PRO A 189 39.01 -31.96 8.66
C PRO A 189 40.48 -31.49 8.67
N GLY A 190 40.72 -30.21 8.95
CA GLY A 190 42.07 -29.70 9.16
C GLY A 190 42.14 -28.20 9.46
N SER A 191 42.36 -27.88 10.74
CA SER A 191 42.87 -26.65 11.39
C SER A 191 42.48 -25.25 10.85
N PRO A 192 42.06 -24.30 11.72
CA PRO A 192 41.89 -22.91 11.32
C PRO A 192 43.23 -22.26 10.94
N ASP A 193 43.22 -21.56 9.81
CA ASP A 193 44.33 -20.78 9.27
C ASP A 193 44.54 -19.49 10.09
N VAL A 194 45.80 -19.07 10.21
CA VAL A 194 46.31 -18.03 11.13
C VAL A 194 46.04 -16.59 10.66
N GLU A 195 45.01 -16.40 9.83
CA GLU A 195 44.55 -15.07 9.37
C GLU A 195 43.19 -14.65 9.93
N GLU A 196 42.67 -15.35 10.95
CA GLU A 196 41.68 -14.76 11.90
C GLU A 196 42.32 -13.69 12.81
N CYS A 197 43.17 -12.84 12.22
CA CYS A 197 43.60 -11.59 12.81
C CYS A 197 42.45 -10.57 12.65
N VAL A 198 41.62 -10.56 13.69
CA VAL A 198 40.79 -9.42 14.10
C VAL A 198 41.58 -8.12 13.89
N SER A 199 41.21 -7.36 12.86
CA SER A 199 41.62 -5.96 12.78
C SER A 199 40.73 -5.14 13.72
N ASN A 200 41.39 -4.69 14.78
CA ASN A 200 40.89 -3.93 15.92
C ASN A 200 40.03 -2.70 15.60
N ASN A 201 39.09 -2.47 16.51
CA ASN A 201 38.59 -1.18 16.99
C ASN A 201 37.78 -0.30 16.02
N GLY A 202 36.58 -0.78 15.74
CA GLY A 202 35.45 0.06 15.31
C GLY A 202 34.33 -0.84 14.80
N GLN A 203 33.20 -0.93 15.51
CA GLN A 203 32.01 -1.58 14.96
C GLN A 203 31.64 -0.82 13.66
N CYS A 204 31.87 -1.44 12.51
CA CYS A 204 31.51 -0.84 11.23
C CYS A 204 30.00 -0.61 11.20
N GLN A 205 29.59 0.65 11.14
CA GLN A 205 28.18 1.07 11.21
C GLN A 205 27.37 0.71 9.94
N LEU A 206 28.02 0.13 8.92
CA LEU A 206 27.40 -0.39 7.70
C LEU A 206 27.32 -1.92 7.65
N CYS A 207 28.12 -2.61 8.47
CA CYS A 207 28.11 -4.06 8.57
C CYS A 207 26.85 -4.56 9.28
N ALA A 208 26.57 -5.86 9.12
CA ALA A 208 25.56 -6.52 9.93
C ALA A 208 25.90 -6.39 11.43
N PRO A 209 24.93 -6.11 12.31
CA PRO A 209 25.17 -6.14 13.74
C PRO A 209 25.57 -7.56 14.18
N PRO A 210 26.51 -7.72 15.13
CA PRO A 210 26.98 -9.04 15.58
C PRO A 210 25.88 -9.94 16.14
N THR A 211 24.77 -9.36 16.57
CA THR A 211 23.61 -10.04 17.18
C THR A 211 22.76 -10.83 16.20
N GLU A 212 22.94 -10.64 14.89
CA GLU A 212 22.27 -11.45 13.88
C GLU A 212 23.36 -12.18 13.06
N PRO A 213 23.55 -13.50 13.23
CA PRO A 213 24.57 -14.25 12.48
C PRO A 213 24.16 -14.41 11.01
N TRP A 214 25.10 -14.86 10.18
CA TRP A 214 24.84 -15.18 8.77
C TRP A 214 23.89 -16.38 8.67
N ASP A 215 22.83 -16.27 7.86
CA ASP A 215 21.91 -17.38 7.57
C ASP A 215 22.14 -17.89 6.14
N GLN A 216 22.73 -19.07 6.01
CA GLN A 216 23.01 -19.69 4.70
C GLN A 216 21.75 -19.91 3.85
N THR A 217 20.58 -20.08 4.47
CA THR A 217 19.32 -20.31 3.75
C THR A 217 18.80 -19.06 3.04
N LEU A 218 19.21 -17.87 3.48
CA LEU A 218 18.77 -16.59 2.93
C LEU A 218 19.62 -16.13 1.73
N GLY A 219 20.85 -16.62 1.58
CA GLY A 219 21.77 -16.18 0.53
C GLY A 219 21.95 -14.66 0.53
N VAL A 220 21.79 -13.99 -0.62
CA VAL A 220 21.91 -12.52 -0.70
C VAL A 220 20.80 -11.78 0.06
N ALA A 221 19.72 -12.48 0.46
CA ALA A 221 18.66 -11.90 1.27
C ALA A 221 19.04 -11.68 2.74
N ASN A 222 20.27 -12.05 3.15
CA ASN A 222 20.91 -11.52 4.34
C ASN A 222 21.09 -9.98 4.29
N PHE A 223 20.95 -9.35 3.12
CA PHE A 223 21.04 -7.90 2.93
C PHE A 223 19.78 -7.29 2.29
N PRO A 224 19.30 -6.12 2.78
CA PRO A 224 19.59 -5.55 4.09
C PRO A 224 18.92 -6.37 5.21
N ARG A 225 19.44 -6.30 6.43
CA ARG A 225 18.79 -6.96 7.58
C ARG A 225 17.48 -6.25 7.92
N LYS A 226 16.43 -7.03 8.21
CA LYS A 226 15.10 -6.48 8.46
C LYS A 226 15.05 -5.89 9.86
N ALA A 227 14.82 -4.58 9.95
CA ALA A 227 14.44 -3.97 11.21
C ALA A 227 13.15 -4.57 11.77
N SER A 228 13.12 -4.87 13.07
CA SER A 228 11.91 -5.27 13.76
C SER A 228 10.87 -4.14 13.71
N ARG A 229 9.63 -4.44 13.33
CA ARG A 229 8.54 -3.45 13.31
C ARG A 229 7.77 -3.47 14.62
N ARG A 230 7.49 -2.29 15.19
CA ARG A 230 6.57 -2.17 16.34
C ARG A 230 5.18 -2.63 15.95
N ALA A 231 4.49 -3.28 16.88
CA ALA A 231 3.10 -3.69 16.68
C ALA A 231 2.19 -2.45 16.50
N PRO A 232 1.19 -2.50 15.60
CA PRO A 232 0.19 -1.44 15.47
C PRO A 232 -0.59 -1.23 16.78
N ARG A 233 -0.93 0.02 17.10
CA ARG A 233 -1.77 0.33 18.27
C ARG A 233 -3.19 -0.19 18.06
N ALA A 234 -3.82 -0.72 19.10
CA ALA A 234 -5.21 -1.15 19.04
C ALA A 234 -6.16 0.02 19.33
N GLU A 235 -7.21 0.17 18.54
CA GLU A 235 -8.27 1.16 18.73
C GLU A 235 -9.64 0.51 18.54
N CYS A 236 -10.64 0.99 19.27
CA CYS A 236 -12.02 0.53 19.18
C CYS A 236 -12.97 1.70 18.87
N SER A 237 -13.98 1.46 18.05
CA SER A 237 -15.01 2.43 17.71
C SER A 237 -16.37 1.74 17.62
N ALA A 238 -17.41 2.39 18.15
CA ALA A 238 -18.80 1.98 17.94
C ALA A 238 -19.35 2.76 16.74
N ILE A 239 -19.96 2.05 15.78
CA ILE A 239 -20.42 2.61 14.51
C ILE A 239 -21.83 2.14 14.20
N CYS A 240 -22.68 3.00 13.65
CA CYS A 240 -24.07 2.65 13.36
C CYS A 240 -24.47 2.90 11.91
N VAL A 241 -25.06 1.89 11.28
CA VAL A 241 -25.80 2.07 10.03
C VAL A 241 -27.23 2.50 10.37
N LEU A 242 -27.49 3.80 10.24
CA LEU A 242 -28.82 4.38 10.41
C LEU A 242 -29.54 4.40 9.07
N GLU A 243 -30.69 3.75 8.99
CA GLU A 243 -31.52 3.62 7.79
C GLU A 243 -32.90 4.27 8.01
N GLN A 244 -33.40 4.96 6.98
CA GLN A 244 -34.78 5.47 6.95
C GLN A 244 -35.48 5.15 5.62
N PRO A 245 -36.81 4.96 5.61
CA PRO A 245 -37.57 4.74 4.39
C PRO A 245 -37.67 6.01 3.55
N ARG A 246 -37.69 5.87 2.23
CA ARG A 246 -37.95 6.97 1.28
C ARG A 246 -39.44 7.05 0.94
N ALA A 247 -39.90 8.28 0.69
CA ALA A 247 -41.27 8.55 0.23
C ALA A 247 -41.63 7.86 -1.09
N LEU A 248 -40.66 7.68 -2.01
CA LEU A 248 -40.85 7.04 -3.32
C LEU A 248 -40.54 5.52 -3.32
N GLY A 249 -40.46 4.90 -2.14
CA GLY A 249 -40.01 3.52 -1.98
C GLY A 249 -38.50 3.36 -1.90
N GLY A 250 -38.05 2.31 -1.21
CA GLY A 250 -36.65 2.05 -0.89
C GLY A 250 -36.18 2.73 0.40
N ALA A 251 -34.89 2.62 0.69
CA ALA A 251 -34.30 3.13 1.92
C ALA A 251 -33.04 3.96 1.67
N GLN A 252 -32.78 4.90 2.56
CA GLN A 252 -31.56 5.70 2.60
C GLN A 252 -30.82 5.44 3.89
N ILE A 253 -29.50 5.54 3.80
CA ILE A 253 -28.58 5.41 4.92
C ILE A 253 -27.87 6.73 5.18
N LEU A 254 -27.68 7.05 6.46
CA LEU A 254 -26.97 8.26 6.87
C LEU A 254 -25.46 8.03 6.79
N LEU A 255 -24.77 8.92 6.09
CA LEU A 255 -23.32 9.09 6.19
C LEU A 255 -22.97 10.49 6.68
N VAL A 256 -21.84 10.58 7.36
CA VAL A 256 -21.23 11.83 7.82
C VAL A 256 -19.84 11.97 7.20
N GLN A 257 -19.42 13.20 6.96
CA GLN A 257 -18.12 13.52 6.39
C GLN A 257 -17.10 13.70 7.49
N ARG A 258 -15.97 12.99 7.38
CA ARG A 258 -14.84 13.16 8.30
C ARG A 258 -14.22 14.55 8.16
N PRO A 259 -13.63 15.10 9.23
CA PRO A 259 -12.87 16.34 9.15
C PRO A 259 -11.86 16.35 8.01
N ASN A 260 -11.52 17.52 7.49
CA ASN A 260 -10.57 17.68 6.38
C ASN A 260 -9.09 17.43 6.78
N SER A 261 -8.86 17.00 8.03
CA SER A 261 -7.55 16.63 8.59
C SER A 261 -7.64 15.30 9.37
N GLY A 262 -6.48 14.69 9.63
CA GLY A 262 -6.40 13.43 10.37
C GLY A 262 -6.65 12.16 9.54
N LEU A 263 -6.97 11.06 10.23
CA LEU A 263 -7.19 9.75 9.62
C LEU A 263 -8.40 9.78 8.69
N LEU A 264 -8.23 9.33 7.44
CA LEU A 264 -9.30 9.26 6.41
C LEU A 264 -9.99 10.61 6.14
N ALA A 265 -9.23 11.71 6.21
CA ALA A 265 -9.73 13.07 6.06
C ALA A 265 -10.64 13.28 4.82
N GLY A 266 -11.79 13.91 5.03
CA GLY A 266 -12.75 14.27 3.98
C GLY A 266 -13.51 13.08 3.34
N LEU A 267 -13.29 11.85 3.81
CA LEU A 267 -14.08 10.69 3.39
C LEU A 267 -15.42 10.64 4.11
N TRP A 268 -16.37 9.96 3.48
CA TRP A 268 -17.66 9.66 4.08
C TRP A 268 -17.58 8.38 4.92
N GLU A 269 -18.27 8.37 6.05
CA GLU A 269 -18.37 7.22 6.94
C GLU A 269 -19.75 7.16 7.62
N PHE A 270 -20.05 6.02 8.23
CA PHE A 270 -21.20 5.94 9.11
C PHE A 270 -20.90 6.68 10.42
N PRO A 271 -21.90 7.30 11.06
CA PRO A 271 -21.74 7.94 12.37
C PRO A 271 -21.07 6.97 13.35
N SER A 272 -19.99 7.41 13.98
CA SER A 272 -19.17 6.58 14.85
C SER A 272 -18.55 7.38 15.97
N VAL A 273 -18.30 6.70 17.10
CA VAL A 273 -17.63 7.26 18.26
C VAL A 273 -16.48 6.35 18.68
N THR A 274 -15.32 6.93 19.00
CA THR A 274 -14.20 6.17 19.56
C THR A 274 -14.55 5.77 20.99
N VAL A 275 -14.37 4.48 21.31
CA VAL A 275 -14.76 3.93 22.60
C VAL A 275 -13.65 3.07 23.19
N GLU A 276 -13.67 2.95 24.51
CA GLU A 276 -12.89 1.92 25.18
C GLU A 276 -13.46 0.52 24.89
N PRO A 277 -12.64 -0.54 24.97
CA PRO A 277 -13.03 -1.89 24.54
C PRO A 277 -14.22 -2.55 25.26
N SER A 278 -14.69 -2.01 26.39
CA SER A 278 -15.76 -2.64 27.20
C SER A 278 -16.77 -1.66 27.80
N GLY A 279 -18.07 -1.90 27.59
CA GLY A 279 -19.13 -1.45 28.50
C GLY A 279 -20.42 -0.90 27.86
N GLN A 280 -21.48 -0.83 28.68
CA GLN A 280 -22.77 -0.15 28.40
C GLN A 280 -22.59 1.32 27.94
N HIS A 281 -21.46 1.95 28.28
CA HIS A 281 -21.09 3.30 27.86
C HIS A 281 -21.02 3.45 26.32
N GLN A 282 -20.70 2.39 25.57
CA GLN A 282 -20.63 2.41 24.11
C GLN A 282 -21.99 2.72 23.48
N HIS A 283 -23.05 2.08 23.96
CA HIS A 283 -24.40 2.25 23.44
C HIS A 283 -24.92 3.68 23.67
N LYS A 284 -24.68 4.23 24.87
CA LYS A 284 -25.10 5.60 25.21
C LYS A 284 -24.33 6.65 24.40
N ALA A 285 -23.00 6.50 24.30
CA ALA A 285 -22.17 7.42 23.52
C ALA A 285 -22.53 7.42 22.04
N LEU A 286 -22.75 6.22 21.45
CA LEU A 286 -23.15 6.09 20.05
C LEU A 286 -24.54 6.69 19.80
N LEU A 287 -25.49 6.49 20.71
CA LEU A 287 -26.82 7.09 20.58
C LEU A 287 -26.73 8.63 20.61
N GLN A 288 -25.93 9.20 21.51
CA GLN A 288 -25.72 10.65 21.59
C GLN A 288 -25.12 11.21 20.29
N GLU A 289 -24.11 10.52 19.72
CA GLU A 289 -23.52 10.87 18.42
C GLU A 289 -24.55 10.81 17.30
N LEU A 290 -25.37 9.75 17.24
CA LEU A 290 -26.42 9.64 16.24
C LEU A 290 -27.46 10.76 16.37
N GLN A 291 -27.82 11.13 17.61
CA GLN A 291 -28.79 12.18 17.87
C GLN A 291 -28.27 13.57 17.48
N SER A 292 -26.96 13.83 17.52
CA SER A 292 -26.40 15.09 17.02
C SER A 292 -26.52 15.24 15.50
N TRP A 293 -26.63 14.13 14.75
CA TRP A 293 -26.77 14.15 13.29
C TRP A 293 -28.21 14.03 12.81
N ALA A 294 -29.05 13.29 13.55
CA ALA A 294 -30.36 12.86 13.10
C ALA A 294 -31.53 13.35 13.98
N GLY A 295 -31.23 14.09 15.06
CA GLY A 295 -32.23 14.48 16.06
C GLY A 295 -32.63 13.33 16.97
N PRO A 296 -33.77 13.40 17.68
CA PRO A 296 -34.20 12.36 18.61
C PRO A 296 -34.42 11.01 17.92
N LEU A 297 -33.85 9.94 18.49
CA LEU A 297 -33.89 8.58 17.93
C LEU A 297 -34.40 7.56 18.97
N PRO A 298 -35.09 6.50 18.54
CA PRO A 298 -35.61 5.46 19.44
C PRO A 298 -34.48 4.55 19.94
N ALA A 299 -33.95 4.84 21.12
CA ALA A 299 -32.84 4.12 21.76
C ALA A 299 -33.03 2.59 21.81
N THR A 300 -34.28 2.13 21.99
CA THR A 300 -34.63 0.70 22.15
C THR A 300 -34.48 -0.11 20.86
N ARG A 301 -34.36 0.53 19.70
CA ARG A 301 -34.21 -0.14 18.39
C ARG A 301 -32.76 -0.24 17.92
N LEU A 302 -31.80 0.31 18.67
CA LEU A 302 -30.39 0.23 18.31
C LEU A 302 -29.85 -1.17 18.65
N GLN A 303 -29.45 -1.94 17.64
CA GLN A 303 -29.05 -3.34 17.79
C GLN A 303 -27.58 -3.53 17.45
N HIS A 304 -26.83 -4.28 18.26
CA HIS A 304 -25.46 -4.68 17.95
C HIS A 304 -25.46 -5.87 16.98
N LEU A 305 -24.87 -5.70 15.80
CA LEU A 305 -24.91 -6.65 14.70
C LEU A 305 -23.62 -7.48 14.57
N GLY A 306 -22.50 -7.02 15.13
CA GLY A 306 -21.24 -7.74 15.07
C GLY A 306 -20.02 -6.83 15.13
N GLN A 307 -18.86 -7.35 14.73
CA GLN A 307 -17.59 -6.63 14.76
C GLN A 307 -16.84 -6.72 13.44
N VAL A 308 -16.15 -5.65 13.07
CA VAL A 308 -15.26 -5.58 11.91
C VAL A 308 -13.88 -5.12 12.35
N VAL A 309 -12.87 -5.95 12.14
CA VAL A 309 -11.46 -5.57 12.36
C VAL A 309 -10.86 -5.06 11.05
N HIS A 310 -10.28 -3.87 11.09
CA HIS A 310 -9.57 -3.24 9.99
C HIS A 310 -8.16 -2.81 10.41
N THR A 311 -7.15 -3.20 9.63
CA THR A 311 -5.75 -2.90 9.94
C THR A 311 -5.22 -1.83 8.99
N PHE A 312 -4.85 -0.69 9.57
CA PHE A 312 -3.98 0.32 8.99
C PHE A 312 -2.53 0.03 9.35
N SER A 313 -1.58 0.68 8.68
CA SER A 313 -0.14 0.44 8.89
C SER A 313 0.32 0.68 10.33
N HIS A 314 -0.34 1.56 11.07
CA HIS A 314 0.01 1.94 12.45
C HIS A 314 -1.13 1.71 13.45
N ILE A 315 -2.32 1.30 12.99
CA ILE A 315 -3.53 1.15 13.83
C ILE A 315 -4.24 -0.14 13.45
N LYS A 316 -4.61 -0.95 14.46
CA LYS A 316 -5.57 -2.04 14.33
C LYS A 316 -6.90 -1.56 14.92
N MET A 317 -7.82 -1.16 14.04
CA MET A 317 -9.13 -0.62 14.40
C MET A 317 -10.18 -1.73 14.48
N THR A 318 -10.94 -1.75 15.56
CA THR A 318 -12.08 -2.66 15.77
C THR A 318 -13.36 -1.85 15.78
N TYR A 319 -14.23 -2.08 14.81
CA TYR A 319 -15.55 -1.47 14.72
C TYR A 319 -16.60 -2.40 15.34
N HIS A 320 -17.31 -1.92 16.35
CA HIS A 320 -18.53 -2.55 16.86
C HIS A 320 -19.71 -2.01 16.06
N VAL A 321 -20.31 -2.87 15.25
CA VAL A 321 -21.32 -2.48 14.27
C VAL A 321 -22.70 -2.56 14.89
N TYR A 322 -23.42 -1.44 14.82
CA TYR A 322 -24.81 -1.32 15.21
C TYR A 322 -25.70 -1.02 14.00
N GLY A 323 -26.96 -1.39 14.09
CA GLY A 323 -28.00 -1.04 13.12
C GLY A 323 -29.18 -0.37 13.81
N LEU A 324 -29.75 0.63 13.12
CA LEU A 324 -30.98 1.29 13.53
C LEU A 324 -31.81 1.60 12.28
N ALA A 325 -33.00 1.00 12.17
CA ALA A 325 -33.95 1.28 11.10
C ALA A 325 -35.12 2.12 11.66
N LEU A 326 -35.34 3.28 11.04
CA LEU A 326 -36.44 4.19 11.39
C LEU A 326 -37.74 3.78 10.69
N GLY A 327 -38.87 3.99 11.37
CA GLY A 327 -40.19 3.84 10.74
C GLY A 327 -40.56 5.09 9.94
N GLY A 328 -41.57 4.97 9.07
CA GLY A 328 -42.06 6.09 8.25
C GLY A 328 -42.66 7.26 9.05
N GLU A 329 -42.93 7.08 10.33
CA GLU A 329 -43.50 8.08 11.24
C GLU A 329 -42.45 9.02 11.87
N THR A 330 -41.15 8.67 11.77
CA THR A 330 -40.03 9.50 12.27
C THR A 330 -38.98 9.75 11.17
N PRO A 331 -39.35 10.40 10.04
CA PRO A 331 -38.38 10.74 9.01
C PRO A 331 -37.50 11.90 9.48
N VAL A 332 -36.18 11.76 9.32
CA VAL A 332 -35.22 12.83 9.59
C VAL A 332 -35.22 13.75 8.38
N THR A 333 -35.90 14.88 8.49
CA THR A 333 -36.10 15.84 7.39
C THR A 333 -35.01 16.91 7.32
N ILE A 334 -34.37 17.22 8.44
CA ILE A 334 -33.29 18.21 8.52
C ILE A 334 -31.97 17.48 8.65
N THR A 335 -31.06 17.70 7.70
CA THR A 335 -29.73 17.10 7.71
C THR A 335 -28.68 18.19 7.99
N PRO A 336 -27.92 18.08 9.10
CA PRO A 336 -26.87 19.05 9.43
C PRO A 336 -25.76 19.11 8.36
N PRO A 337 -25.02 20.22 8.26
CA PRO A 337 -23.85 20.31 7.39
C PRO A 337 -22.85 19.19 7.69
N GLY A 338 -22.36 18.52 6.65
CA GLY A 338 -21.46 17.38 6.79
C GLY A 338 -22.17 16.03 6.95
N ALA A 339 -23.50 15.99 7.00
CA ALA A 339 -24.27 14.75 6.90
C ALA A 339 -25.01 14.65 5.57
N ARG A 340 -25.24 13.42 5.09
CA ARG A 340 -26.06 13.16 3.91
C ARG A 340 -26.74 11.80 3.98
N TRP A 341 -27.96 11.74 3.44
CA TRP A 341 -28.70 10.50 3.24
C TRP A 341 -28.43 9.97 1.84
N LEU A 342 -27.89 8.76 1.76
CA LEU A 342 -27.57 8.10 0.49
C LEU A 342 -28.40 6.85 0.28
N THR A 343 -28.78 6.61 -0.97
CA THR A 343 -29.24 5.29 -1.41
C THR A 343 -28.09 4.28 -1.40
N ARG A 344 -28.44 2.99 -1.49
CA ARG A 344 -27.45 1.89 -1.61
C ARG A 344 -26.54 2.05 -2.83
N GLU A 345 -27.05 2.57 -3.94
CA GLU A 345 -26.25 2.80 -5.14
C GLU A 345 -25.29 3.98 -4.98
N GLU A 346 -25.75 5.10 -4.41
CA GLU A 346 -24.89 6.24 -4.11
C GLU A 346 -23.80 5.90 -3.08
N PHE A 347 -24.11 5.02 -2.12
CA PHE A 347 -23.11 4.51 -1.18
C PHE A 347 -21.97 3.78 -1.89
N ARG A 348 -22.26 3.00 -2.94
CA ARG A 348 -21.23 2.24 -3.67
C ARG A 348 -20.26 3.13 -4.44
N THR A 349 -20.74 4.28 -4.92
CA THR A 349 -19.95 5.27 -5.67
C THR A 349 -19.34 6.36 -4.79
N ALA A 350 -19.80 6.51 -3.54
CA ALA A 350 -19.27 7.46 -2.58
C ALA A 350 -17.78 7.22 -2.25
N ALA A 351 -17.10 8.31 -1.90
CA ALA A 351 -15.74 8.29 -1.39
C ALA A 351 -15.69 7.76 0.07
N ILE A 352 -15.85 6.44 0.22
CA ILE A 352 -15.83 5.72 1.50
C ILE A 352 -14.60 4.81 1.61
N SER A 353 -14.18 4.52 2.83
CA SER A 353 -13.07 3.59 3.07
C SER A 353 -13.47 2.12 2.86
N THR A 354 -12.49 1.24 2.70
CA THR A 354 -12.74 -0.22 2.63
C THR A 354 -13.27 -0.77 3.96
N ALA A 355 -13.01 -0.10 5.09
CA ALA A 355 -13.61 -0.44 6.37
C ALA A 355 -15.12 -0.19 6.37
N MET A 356 -15.57 0.95 5.85
CA MET A 356 -17.01 1.27 5.76
C MET A 356 -17.77 0.30 4.86
N LYS A 357 -17.15 -0.15 3.75
CA LYS A 357 -17.71 -1.21 2.90
C LYS A 357 -17.92 -2.53 3.65
N LYS A 358 -16.99 -2.89 4.55
CA LYS A 358 -17.12 -4.09 5.41
C LYS A 358 -18.21 -3.91 6.47
N VAL A 359 -18.30 -2.74 7.09
CA VAL A 359 -19.35 -2.41 8.07
C VAL A 359 -20.73 -2.52 7.42
N PHE A 360 -20.91 -1.94 6.24
CA PHE A 360 -22.19 -2.00 5.54
C PHE A 360 -22.59 -3.43 5.17
N ARG A 361 -21.63 -4.26 4.76
CA ARG A 361 -21.88 -5.67 4.49
C ARG A 361 -22.39 -6.44 5.72
N VAL A 362 -21.82 -6.20 6.89
CA VAL A 362 -22.31 -6.81 8.16
C VAL A 362 -23.76 -6.42 8.43
N TYR A 363 -24.12 -5.17 8.13
CA TYR A 363 -25.49 -4.70 8.24
C TYR A 363 -26.44 -5.39 7.23
N GLU A 364 -26.05 -5.48 5.96
CA GLU A 364 -26.85 -6.12 4.91
C GLU A 364 -27.09 -7.61 5.15
N ASP A 365 -26.13 -8.31 5.75
CA ASP A 365 -26.23 -9.74 6.06
C ASP A 365 -27.26 -10.04 7.19
N GLN A 366 -27.66 -9.03 7.98
CA GLN A 366 -28.61 -9.16 9.10
C GLN A 366 -30.04 -8.69 8.75
N GLN A 367 -30.27 -8.17 7.54
CA GLN A 367 -31.58 -7.67 7.12
C GLN A 367 -32.48 -8.82 6.63
N PRO A 368 -33.76 -8.90 7.06
CA PRO A 368 -34.68 -9.93 6.59
C PRO A 368 -34.99 -9.74 5.10
N GLY A 369 -34.49 -10.66 4.25
CA GLY A 369 -34.79 -10.71 2.81
C GLY A 369 -33.58 -10.91 1.89
N THR A 370 -32.33 -10.77 2.37
CA THR A 370 -31.11 -11.00 1.58
C THR A 370 -30.62 -12.44 1.69
N CYS A 371 -31.48 -13.40 1.32
CA CYS A 371 -31.05 -14.80 1.18
C CYS A 371 -30.25 -14.99 -0.11
N LYS A 372 -28.92 -14.92 -0.08
CA LYS A 372 -28.04 -15.57 -1.07
C LYS A 372 -26.78 -16.18 -0.44
N SER A 373 -26.83 -17.52 -0.34
CA SER A 373 -25.72 -18.49 -0.30
C SER A 373 -24.46 -18.10 0.48
N SER A 374 -24.48 -18.39 1.77
CA SER A 374 -23.31 -18.36 2.64
C SER A 374 -22.26 -19.40 2.22
N LYS A 375 -21.17 -18.97 1.57
CA LYS A 375 -19.88 -19.64 1.76
C LYS A 375 -19.32 -19.18 3.10
N LYS A 376 -19.50 -20.00 4.13
CA LYS A 376 -18.96 -19.82 5.49
C LYS A 376 -17.46 -19.46 5.42
N SER A 377 -17.08 -18.26 5.85
CA SER A 377 -15.71 -17.97 6.28
C SER A 377 -15.56 -18.37 7.74
N ARG A 378 -14.69 -19.35 8.01
CA ARG A 378 -14.41 -19.90 9.34
C ARG A 378 -13.85 -18.86 10.30
N VAL A 379 -14.47 -18.82 11.47
CA VAL A 379 -13.90 -18.43 12.76
C VAL A 379 -12.62 -19.25 13.01
N SER A 380 -11.56 -18.59 13.47
CA SER A 380 -10.28 -19.22 13.79
C SER A 380 -10.28 -19.85 15.18
N THR A 381 -10.13 -21.17 15.24
CA THR A 381 -9.63 -21.89 16.41
C THR A 381 -8.49 -22.81 15.97
N LEU A 382 -7.40 -22.82 16.75
CA LEU A 382 -6.22 -23.66 16.54
C LEU A 382 -6.57 -25.14 16.61
N SER A 383 -6.15 -25.93 15.62
CA SER A 383 -5.67 -27.31 15.76
C SER A 383 -5.27 -27.90 14.40
N SER A 384 -4.37 -28.86 14.47
CA SER A 384 -3.47 -29.44 13.48
C SER A 384 -4.07 -30.36 12.41
N GLN A 385 -3.24 -30.60 11.38
CA GLN A 385 -3.16 -31.73 10.43
C GLN A 385 -3.66 -31.55 8.98
N LYS A 386 -2.77 -31.97 8.08
CA LYS A 386 -2.79 -31.97 6.61
C LYS A 386 -3.87 -32.90 6.02
N LYS A 387 -4.45 -32.49 4.88
CA LYS A 387 -4.52 -33.30 3.63
C LYS A 387 -4.95 -32.43 2.44
N LEU A 388 -4.35 -32.70 1.28
CA LEU A 388 -4.56 -32.03 -0.01
C LEU A 388 -5.84 -32.52 -0.73
N SER A 389 -6.50 -31.62 -1.47
CA SER A 389 -7.15 -31.88 -2.77
C SER A 389 -7.33 -30.51 -3.48
N GLN A 390 -6.57 -30.27 -4.54
CA GLN A 390 -6.94 -30.32 -5.98
C GLN A 390 -8.14 -29.44 -6.38
N GLY A 391 -7.87 -28.44 -7.23
CA GLY A 391 -8.88 -27.74 -8.02
C GLY A 391 -8.71 -26.22 -8.13
N GLN A 392 -7.56 -25.73 -8.60
CA GLN A 392 -7.48 -24.37 -9.15
C GLN A 392 -6.37 -24.29 -10.20
N GLN A 393 -6.78 -24.33 -11.46
CA GLN A 393 -5.94 -24.06 -12.62
C GLN A 393 -5.89 -22.56 -12.88
N VAL A 394 -4.70 -21.94 -12.88
CA VAL A 394 -4.31 -20.89 -13.83
C VAL A 394 -2.76 -20.84 -13.91
N LEU A 395 -2.24 -20.64 -15.13
CA LEU A 395 -0.89 -20.17 -15.53
C LEU A 395 0.15 -21.21 -15.98
N ASP A 396 -0.18 -22.09 -16.93
CA ASP A 396 0.80 -22.95 -17.63
C ASP A 396 0.99 -22.62 -19.12
N SER A 397 1.00 -21.33 -19.50
CA SER A 397 1.33 -20.97 -20.89
C SER A 397 2.05 -19.63 -21.03
N PHE A 398 2.99 -19.33 -20.14
CA PHE A 398 3.84 -18.14 -20.24
C PHE A 398 5.33 -18.43 -20.45
N PHE A 399 5.75 -19.70 -20.37
CA PHE A 399 7.15 -20.09 -20.63
C PHE A 399 7.22 -21.37 -21.45
N GLN A 400 7.06 -21.26 -22.77
CA GLN A 400 7.73 -22.19 -23.67
C GLN A 400 8.43 -21.41 -24.79
N PRO A 401 9.72 -21.68 -25.06
CA PRO A 401 10.44 -21.10 -26.17
C PRO A 401 9.92 -21.70 -27.48
N GLN A 402 9.44 -20.86 -28.40
CA GLN A 402 9.20 -21.29 -29.77
C GLN A 402 10.54 -21.49 -30.46
N ILE A 403 10.87 -22.75 -30.74
CA ILE A 403 11.93 -23.15 -31.65
C ILE A 403 11.35 -23.04 -33.08
N PRO A 404 11.93 -22.27 -34.00
CA PRO A 404 11.55 -22.34 -35.41
C PRO A 404 12.07 -23.65 -35.99
N THR A 405 11.18 -24.51 -36.47
CA THR A 405 11.53 -25.67 -37.30
C THR A 405 11.16 -25.36 -38.74
N ASP A 406 12.05 -24.65 -39.44
CA ASP A 406 12.06 -24.68 -40.90
C ASP A 406 13.04 -25.78 -41.33
N THR A 407 12.49 -26.92 -41.74
CA THR A 407 13.19 -27.83 -42.66
C THR A 407 12.13 -28.47 -43.56
N PRO A 408 12.23 -28.31 -44.90
CA PRO A 408 11.21 -28.81 -45.82
C PRO A 408 11.33 -30.33 -45.98
N ARG A 409 10.18 -31.03 -45.94
CA ARG A 409 10.07 -32.40 -46.43
C ARG A 409 10.03 -32.39 -47.95
N PHE A 410 11.08 -32.92 -48.57
CA PHE A 410 10.99 -33.53 -49.89
C PHE A 410 10.30 -34.89 -49.72
N ASP A 411 9.21 -35.11 -50.45
CA ASP A 411 8.87 -36.40 -51.06
C ASP A 411 7.78 -36.18 -52.11
N GLY A 412 8.13 -36.48 -53.36
CA GLY A 412 7.27 -36.37 -54.53
C GLY A 412 7.98 -36.97 -55.73
N ALA A 413 8.01 -38.31 -55.80
CA ALA A 413 8.34 -39.05 -57.02
C ALA A 413 7.06 -39.28 -57.82
N ALA A 414 7.02 -38.85 -59.08
CA ALA A 414 6.43 -39.56 -60.21
C ALA A 414 6.51 -38.74 -61.52
N GLN A 415 7.13 -39.38 -62.53
CA GLN A 415 7.19 -39.10 -63.97
C GLN A 415 8.18 -38.04 -64.48
#